data_AF-A0A5Q4DQM4-F1
#
_entry.id   AF-A0A5Q4DQM4-F1
#
_cell.length_a   1.000
_cell.length_b   1.000
_cell.length_c   1.000
_cell.angle_alpha   90.00
_cell.angle_beta   90.00
_cell.angle_gamma   90.00
#
_symmetry.space_group_name_H-M   'P 1'
#
loop_
_entity.id
_entity.type
_entity.pdbx_description
1 polymer ?
#
loop_
_entity_poly.entity_id
_entity_poly.type
_entity_poly.pdbx_seq_one_letter_code
_entity_poly.pdbx_strand_id
1 'polypeptide(L)'
;LSFGTNDLTQMTYGLSRDDAGRFMSDYVQQGVFPEDPFHTLDLDGVGELLQLGAARGRKARDDLTLSICGEHGGNPESIRFCRELGFDYVSCSPFRVPVARLAAAQLVIEELG
;
A
#
# COMPACT_ATOMS: atom_id res chain seq x y z
N LEU A 1 10.74 -1.84 9.87
CA LEU A 1 10.56 -2.59 8.62
C LEU A 1 9.78 -1.70 7.67
N SER A 2 10.39 -1.32 6.54
CA SER A 2 9.72 -0.55 5.51
C SER A 2 9.38 -1.46 4.35
N PHE A 3 8.10 -1.56 4.02
CA PHE A 3 7.63 -2.32 2.88
C PHE A 3 7.69 -1.46 1.61
N GLY A 4 8.56 -1.86 0.68
CA GLY A 4 8.60 -1.32 -0.67
C GLY A 4 7.46 -1.91 -1.49
N THR A 5 6.29 -1.30 -1.40
CA THR A 5 5.06 -1.85 -1.99
C THR A 5 5.14 -1.97 -3.52
N ASN A 6 5.92 -1.12 -4.19
CA ASN A 6 6.14 -1.23 -5.63
C ASN A 6 6.79 -2.57 -6.00
N ASP A 7 7.95 -2.87 -5.40
CA ASP A 7 8.66 -4.14 -5.65
C ASP A 7 7.88 -5.33 -5.14
N LEU A 8 7.18 -5.19 -4.01
CA LEU A 8 6.32 -6.25 -3.50
C LEU A 8 5.20 -6.59 -4.50
N THR A 9 4.55 -5.59 -5.09
CA THR A 9 3.56 -5.79 -6.18
C THR A 9 4.20 -6.47 -7.38
N GLN A 10 5.39 -6.03 -7.82
CA GLN A 10 6.10 -6.64 -8.95
C GLN A 10 6.32 -8.14 -8.72
N MET A 11 6.82 -8.51 -7.54
CA MET A 11 7.14 -9.89 -7.21
C MET A 11 5.90 -10.75 -6.93
N THR A 12 4.83 -10.15 -6.39
CA THR A 12 3.56 -10.85 -6.11
C THR A 12 2.86 -11.24 -7.41
N TYR A 13 2.81 -10.32 -8.37
CA TYR A 13 2.13 -10.55 -9.65
C TYR A 13 3.06 -11.09 -10.75
N GLY A 14 4.37 -11.08 -10.55
CA GLY A 14 5.34 -11.39 -11.60
C GLY A 14 5.34 -10.36 -12.73
N LEU A 15 5.08 -9.08 -12.40
CA LEU A 15 4.99 -7.98 -13.35
C LEU A 15 6.19 -7.05 -13.23
N SER A 16 6.86 -6.79 -14.34
CA SER A 16 7.78 -5.65 -14.47
C SER A 16 6.96 -4.38 -14.61
N ARG A 17 7.13 -3.42 -13.70
CA ARG A 17 6.42 -2.14 -13.73
C ARG A 17 6.73 -1.35 -15.00
N ASP A 18 7.98 -1.37 -15.42
CA ASP A 18 8.44 -0.65 -16.62
C ASP A 18 7.83 -1.21 -17.91
N ASP A 19 7.47 -2.50 -17.93
CA ASP A 19 6.82 -3.14 -19.07
C ASP A 19 5.29 -3.18 -18.94
N ALA A 20 4.74 -3.13 -17.72
CA ALA A 20 3.31 -3.24 -17.45
C ALA A 20 2.50 -2.15 -18.14
N GLY A 21 3.05 -0.93 -18.27
CA GLY A 21 2.37 0.17 -18.96
C GLY A 21 1.97 -0.13 -20.41
N ARG A 22 2.56 -1.16 -21.05
CA ARG A 22 2.22 -1.56 -22.43
C ARG A 22 0.91 -2.33 -22.55
N PHE A 23 0.43 -2.96 -21.47
CA PHE A 23 -0.75 -3.84 -21.51
C PHE A 23 -1.73 -3.61 -20.34
N MET A 24 -1.31 -2.90 -19.29
CA MET A 24 -2.13 -2.75 -18.08
C MET A 24 -3.48 -2.09 -18.36
N SER A 25 -3.52 -1.07 -19.24
CA SER A 25 -4.79 -0.42 -19.61
C SER A 25 -5.76 -1.39 -20.26
N ASP A 26 -5.29 -2.28 -21.14
CA ASP A 26 -6.12 -3.29 -21.79
C ASP A 26 -6.65 -4.31 -20.78
N TYR A 27 -5.82 -4.70 -19.81
CA TYR A 27 -6.20 -5.64 -18.76
C TYR A 27 -7.26 -5.05 -17.82
N VAL A 28 -7.15 -3.77 -17.47
CA VAL A 28 -8.17 -3.06 -16.69
C VAL A 28 -9.47 -2.94 -17.48
N GLN A 29 -9.41 -2.56 -18.77
CA GLN A 29 -10.60 -2.48 -19.63
C GLN A 29 -11.31 -3.82 -19.82
N GLN A 30 -10.55 -4.92 -19.84
CA GLN A 30 -11.07 -6.28 -19.93
C GLN A 30 -11.53 -6.86 -18.58
N GLY A 31 -11.34 -6.12 -17.47
CA GLY A 31 -11.72 -6.56 -16.14
C GLY A 31 -10.82 -7.66 -15.57
N VAL A 32 -9.61 -7.84 -16.10
CA VAL A 32 -8.59 -8.73 -15.52
C VAL A 32 -8.11 -8.16 -14.18
N PHE A 33 -7.91 -6.84 -14.14
CA PHE A 33 -7.69 -6.07 -12.91
C PHE A 33 -8.80 -5.04 -12.74
N PRO A 34 -9.25 -4.76 -11.49
CA PRO A 34 -10.18 -3.67 -11.24
C PRO A 34 -9.52 -2.29 -11.45
N GLU A 35 -8.23 -2.17 -11.15
CA GLU A 35 -7.40 -0.97 -11.28
C GLU A 35 -5.92 -1.38 -11.40
N ASP A 36 -5.06 -0.49 -11.88
CA ASP A 36 -3.61 -0.73 -11.91
C ASP A 36 -3.05 -0.97 -10.49
N PRO A 37 -2.51 -2.17 -10.20
CA PRO A 37 -2.01 -2.52 -8.86
C PRO A 37 -0.74 -1.78 -8.45
N PHE A 38 -0.13 -0.99 -9.34
CA PHE A 38 0.97 -0.07 -9.01
C PHE A 38 0.48 1.32 -8.57
N HIS A 39 -0.80 1.64 -8.80
CA HIS A 39 -1.42 2.89 -8.36
C HIS A 39 -2.28 2.70 -7.12
N THR A 40 -3.02 1.59 -7.06
CA THR A 40 -3.88 1.21 -5.94
C THR A 40 -3.38 -0.10 -5.36
N LEU A 41 -3.21 -0.12 -4.03
CA LEU A 41 -2.76 -1.32 -3.33
C LEU A 41 -3.82 -2.42 -3.48
N ASP A 42 -3.42 -3.55 -4.04
CA ASP A 42 -4.19 -4.79 -4.01
C ASP A 42 -4.24 -5.32 -2.57
N LEU A 43 -5.43 -5.32 -1.97
CA LEU A 43 -5.62 -5.75 -0.57
C LEU A 43 -5.65 -7.27 -0.42
N ASP A 44 -6.09 -7.99 -1.44
CA ASP A 44 -6.31 -9.45 -1.36
C ASP A 44 -5.00 -10.22 -1.60
N GLY A 45 -4.11 -9.73 -2.47
CA GLY A 45 -2.80 -10.35 -2.71
C GLY A 45 -1.67 -9.65 -1.96
N VAL A 46 -1.30 -8.45 -2.40
CA VAL A 46 -0.18 -7.70 -1.80
C VAL A 46 -0.47 -7.32 -0.35
N GLY A 47 -1.71 -6.95 -0.04
CA GLY A 47 -2.18 -6.64 1.30
C GLY A 47 -2.06 -7.82 2.27
N GLU A 48 -2.37 -9.04 1.83
CA GLU A 48 -2.18 -10.26 2.63
C GLU A 48 -0.70 -10.43 3.02
N LEU A 49 0.23 -10.19 2.09
CA LEU A 49 1.67 -10.25 2.37
C LEU A 49 2.13 -9.16 3.35
N LEU A 50 1.57 -7.95 3.25
CA LEU A 50 1.81 -6.88 4.23
C LEU A 50 1.33 -7.28 5.62
N GLN A 51 0.11 -7.80 5.74
CA GLN A 51 -0.45 -8.27 7.01
C GLN A 51 0.38 -9.40 7.62
N LEU A 52 0.77 -10.38 6.79
CA LEU A 52 1.60 -11.50 7.22
C LEU A 52 2.99 -11.02 7.70
N GLY A 53 3.62 -10.12 6.95
CA GLY A 53 4.92 -9.55 7.29
C GLY A 53 4.86 -8.72 8.58
N ALA A 54 3.84 -7.88 8.74
CA ALA A 54 3.61 -7.06 9.93
C ALA A 54 3.41 -7.93 11.17
N ALA A 55 2.50 -8.92 11.09
CA ALA A 55 2.19 -9.83 12.19
C ALA A 55 3.40 -10.67 12.61
N ARG A 56 4.14 -11.25 11.65
CA ARG A 56 5.35 -12.03 11.94
C ARG A 56 6.47 -11.15 12.48
N GLY A 57 6.63 -9.94 11.95
CA GLY A 57 7.62 -8.99 12.42
C GLY A 57 7.39 -8.60 13.87
N ARG A 58 6.15 -8.22 14.22
CA ARG A 58 5.81 -7.87 15.60
C ARG A 58 5.83 -9.06 16.55
N LYS A 59 5.46 -10.26 16.10
CA LYS A 59 5.64 -11.48 16.90
C LYS A 59 7.10 -11.73 17.30
N ALA A 60 8.05 -11.35 16.46
CA ALA A 60 9.49 -11.48 16.75
C ALA A 60 10.03 -10.30 17.56
N ARG A 61 9.47 -9.09 17.38
CA ARG A 61 9.84 -7.87 18.10
C ARG A 61 8.62 -6.95 18.21
N ASP A 62 8.03 -6.90 19.40
CA ASP A 62 6.76 -6.21 19.65
C ASP A 62 6.80 -4.71 19.30
N ASP A 63 7.93 -4.04 19.53
CA ASP A 63 8.15 -2.61 19.25
C ASP A 63 8.72 -2.34 17.84
N LEU A 64 8.63 -3.32 16.94
CA LEU A 64 9.04 -3.14 15.54
C LEU A 64 8.22 -2.03 14.88
N THR A 65 8.90 -0.93 14.55
CA THR A 65 8.37 0.10 13.66
C THR A 65 8.05 -0.48 12.28
N LEU A 66 6.84 -0.28 11.79
CA LEU A 66 6.33 -0.71 10.49
C LEU A 66 5.98 0.52 9.64
N SER A 67 6.35 0.48 8.37
CA SER A 67 6.03 1.54 7.43
C SER A 67 5.85 1.03 6.01
N ILE A 68 5.15 1.82 5.18
CA ILE A 68 5.15 1.63 3.74
C ILE A 68 5.87 2.78 3.04
N CYS A 69 6.51 2.47 1.91
CA CYS A 69 7.01 3.44 0.96
C CYS A 69 6.59 3.06 -0.47
N GLY A 70 6.58 4.05 -1.37
CA GLY A 70 6.18 3.90 -2.77
C GLY A 70 4.97 4.77 -3.12
N GLU A 71 4.36 4.52 -4.28
CA GLU A 71 3.17 5.26 -4.72
C GLU A 71 2.02 5.13 -3.72
N HIS A 72 1.81 3.93 -3.18
CA HIS A 72 0.72 3.58 -2.27
C HIS A 72 0.76 4.39 -0.96
N GLY A 73 1.93 4.87 -0.54
CA GLY A 73 2.06 5.70 0.67
C GLY A 73 1.34 7.04 0.61
N GLY A 74 0.91 7.47 -0.58
CA GLY A 74 0.11 8.68 -0.79
C GLY A 74 -1.34 8.42 -1.19
N ASN A 75 -1.79 7.17 -1.19
CA ASN A 75 -3.16 6.78 -1.55
C ASN A 75 -4.01 6.63 -0.27
N PRO A 76 -5.16 7.32 -0.12
CA PRO A 76 -5.98 7.27 1.10
C PRO A 76 -6.42 5.87 1.53
N GLU A 77 -6.83 5.00 0.59
CA GLU A 77 -7.27 3.63 0.89
C GLU A 77 -6.10 2.76 1.37
N SER A 78 -4.94 2.92 0.75
CA SER A 78 -3.72 2.24 1.21
C SER A 78 -3.29 2.71 2.62
N ILE A 79 -3.45 4.00 2.92
CA ILE A 79 -3.19 4.56 4.25
C ILE A 79 -4.17 3.98 5.28
N ARG A 80 -5.47 3.88 4.95
CA ARG A 80 -6.49 3.25 5.79
C ARG A 80 -6.11 1.82 6.12
N PHE A 81 -5.83 1.01 5.11
CA PHE A 81 -5.44 -0.39 5.29
C PHE A 81 -4.19 -0.54 6.17
N CYS A 82 -3.14 0.26 5.93
CA CYS A 82 -1.93 0.22 6.75
C CYS A 82 -2.22 0.62 8.21
N ARG A 83 -3.10 1.59 8.42
CA ARG A 83 -3.51 2.03 9.76
C ARG A 83 -4.28 0.95 10.50
N GLU A 84 -5.19 0.24 9.84
CA GLU A 84 -5.92 -0.91 10.40
C GLU A 84 -4.97 -2.05 10.80
N LEU A 85 -3.90 -2.26 10.05
CA LEU A 85 -2.81 -3.19 10.39
C LEU A 85 -1.84 -2.66 11.47
N GLY A 86 -2.05 -1.43 11.94
CA GLY A 86 -1.27 -0.79 12.98
C GLY A 86 0.12 -0.33 12.53
N PHE A 87 0.31 0.06 11.27
CA PHE A 87 1.56 0.64 10.80
C PHE A 87 1.83 1.99 11.45
N ASP A 88 3.10 2.30 11.68
CA ASP A 88 3.52 3.48 12.44
C ASP A 88 3.57 4.75 11.58
N TYR A 89 3.98 4.63 10.30
CA TYR A 89 3.98 5.75 9.37
C TYR A 89 3.90 5.32 7.90
N VAL A 90 3.55 6.28 7.05
CA VAL A 90 3.64 6.16 5.58
C VAL A 90 4.66 7.14 5.02
N SER A 91 5.33 6.75 3.94
CA SER A 91 6.27 7.60 3.21
C SER A 91 5.84 7.71 1.75
N CYS A 92 5.72 8.95 1.27
CA CYS A 92 5.32 9.26 -0.11
C CYS A 92 6.14 10.42 -0.67
N SER A 93 6.00 10.68 -1.98
CA SER A 93 6.70 11.78 -2.64
C SER A 93 6.33 13.13 -2.03
N PRO A 94 7.24 14.14 -2.08
CA PRO A 94 7.04 15.43 -1.41
C PRO A 94 5.69 16.10 -1.68
N PHE A 95 5.22 16.04 -2.94
CA PHE A 95 3.95 16.64 -3.36
C PHE A 95 2.72 15.89 -2.85
N ARG A 96 2.85 14.60 -2.49
CA ARG A 96 1.77 13.79 -1.91
C ARG A 96 1.70 13.90 -0.39
N VAL A 97 2.71 14.46 0.28
CA VAL A 97 2.73 14.63 1.74
C VAL A 97 1.48 15.35 2.27
N PRO A 98 1.00 16.48 1.68
CA PRO A 98 -0.22 17.13 2.16
C PRO A 98 -1.45 16.23 2.09
N VAL A 99 -1.59 15.48 0.99
CA VAL A 99 -2.71 14.54 0.79
C VAL A 99 -2.65 13.39 1.79
N ALA A 100 -1.47 12.79 1.98
CA ALA A 100 -1.29 11.71 2.94
C ALA A 100 -1.61 12.16 4.38
N ARG A 101 -1.19 13.38 4.76
CA ARG A 101 -1.52 13.96 6.07
C ARG A 101 -3.01 14.21 6.24
N LEU A 102 -3.68 14.74 5.22
CA LEU A 102 -5.11 14.98 5.24
C LEU A 102 -5.88 13.65 5.37
N ALA A 103 -5.54 12.66 4.55
CA ALA A 103 -6.14 11.34 4.60
C ALA A 103 -5.97 10.71 5.99
N ALA A 104 -4.75 10.67 6.53
CA ALA A 104 -4.48 10.13 7.86
C ALA A 104 -5.31 10.84 8.96
N ALA A 105 -5.50 12.16 8.86
CA ALA A 105 -6.31 12.91 9.82
C ALA A 105 -7.81 12.60 9.68
N GLN A 106 -8.33 12.50 8.45
CA GLN A 106 -9.73 12.15 8.19
C GLN A 106 -10.06 10.76 8.75
N LEU A 107 -9.18 9.78 8.57
CA LEU A 107 -9.33 8.43 9.11
C LEU A 107 -9.44 8.42 10.64
N VAL A 108 -8.60 9.19 11.32
CA VAL A 108 -8.67 9.34 12.79
C VAL A 108 -10.02 9.93 13.22
N ILE A 109 -10.54 10.92 12.48
CA ILE A 109 -11.83 11.54 12.80
C ILE A 109 -12.98 10.57 12.59
N GLU A 110 -12.96 9.79 11.50
CA GLU A 110 -13.96 8.75 11.22
C GLU A 110 -13.99 7.66 12.29
N GLU A 111 -12.83 7.22 12.79
CA GLU A 111 -12.73 6.21 13.86
C GLU A 111 -13.28 6.68 15.22
N LEU A 112 -13.32 8.01 15.44
CA LEU A 112 -13.80 8.61 16.69
C LEU A 112 -15.31 8.87 16.70
N GLY A 113 -15.97 8.82 15.54
CA GLY A 113 -17.41 9.06 15.37
C GLY A 113 -18.22 7.78 15.46
#